data_AF-A0AAX6NVL4-F1
#
_entry.id   AF-A0AAX6NVL4-F1
#
_cell.length_a   1.000
_cell.length_b   1.000
_cell.length_c   1.000
_cell.angle_alpha   90.00
_cell.angle_beta   90.00
_cell.angle_gamma   90.00
#
_symmetry.space_group_name_H-M   'P 1'
#
loop_
_entity.id
_entity.type
_entity.pdbx_description
1 polymer ?
#
loop_
_entity_poly.entity_id
_entity_poly.type
_entity_poly.pdbx_seq_one_letter_code
_entity_poly.pdbx_strand_id
1 'polypeptide(L)'
;MADVAVGKDKCGEQRLVSLPLSRIRVIMKSSPEVSSINQEALVLTAKATELFVQYLATYSYRHGSGKEKKALTYSDLANTAEESETFQFLADSSMMPSFLADTSISHICTGKNQRESDPDSAL
;
A
#
# COMPACT_ATOMS: atom_id res chain seq x y z
N MET A 1 -57.53 -11.15 9.63
CA MET A 1 -56.61 -10.93 8.49
C MET A 1 -55.22 -10.87 9.09
N ALA A 2 -54.38 -11.87 8.82
CA ALA A 2 -53.08 -12.02 9.45
C ALA A 2 -52.01 -11.18 8.73
N ASP A 3 -51.14 -10.62 9.56
CA ASP A 3 -49.96 -9.80 9.31
C ASP A 3 -48.86 -10.55 8.54
N VAL A 4 -48.16 -9.87 7.62
CA VAL A 4 -46.78 -10.20 7.24
C VAL A 4 -46.00 -8.90 7.05
N ALA A 5 -45.52 -8.34 8.16
CA ALA A 5 -44.38 -7.44 8.14
C ALA A 5 -43.14 -8.23 7.64
N VAL A 6 -42.69 -7.93 6.42
CA VAL A 6 -41.39 -8.40 5.91
C VAL A 6 -40.28 -7.72 6.71
N GLY A 7 -39.84 -8.41 7.76
CA GLY A 7 -38.57 -8.16 8.40
C GLY A 7 -37.47 -8.39 7.36
N LYS A 8 -36.72 -7.33 7.03
CA LYS A 8 -35.50 -7.48 6.25
C LYS A 8 -34.45 -8.07 7.18
N ASP A 9 -34.31 -9.39 7.10
CA ASP A 9 -33.34 -10.19 7.82
C ASP A 9 -31.96 -9.53 7.78
N LYS A 10 -31.45 -9.22 8.97
CA LYS A 10 -30.03 -9.00 9.20
C LYS A 10 -29.36 -10.36 9.05
N CYS A 11 -29.09 -10.75 7.80
CA CYS A 11 -28.30 -11.94 7.52
C CYS A 11 -26.93 -11.75 8.18
N GLY A 12 -26.59 -12.67 9.08
CA GLY A 12 -25.46 -12.54 9.99
C GLY A 12 -24.17 -12.14 9.28
N GLU A 13 -23.65 -10.96 9.64
CA GLU A 13 -22.29 -10.55 9.32
C GLU A 13 -21.29 -11.45 10.08
N GLN A 14 -21.17 -12.71 9.67
CA GLN A 14 -19.91 -13.43 9.85
C GLN A 14 -18.90 -12.75 8.92
N ARG A 15 -18.40 -11.58 9.34
CA ARG A 15 -17.40 -10.70 8.72
C ARG A 15 -16.89 -11.22 7.36
N LEU A 16 -17.74 -11.14 6.32
CA LEU A 16 -17.43 -11.69 4.98
C LEU A 16 -16.18 -11.03 4.40
N VAL A 17 -15.91 -9.81 4.88
CA VAL A 17 -14.79 -8.96 4.53
C VAL A 17 -14.21 -8.36 5.83
N SER A 18 -12.89 -8.38 5.94
CA SER A 18 -12.09 -7.78 7.00
C SER A 18 -11.89 -6.27 6.80
N LEU A 19 -11.94 -5.80 5.55
CA LEU A 19 -11.78 -4.38 5.25
C LEU A 19 -13.09 -3.60 5.45
N PRO A 20 -13.03 -2.35 5.96
CA PRO A 20 -14.22 -1.55 6.21
C PRO A 20 -14.90 -1.11 4.89
N LEU A 21 -16.10 -1.63 4.64
CA LEU A 21 -16.88 -1.36 3.43
C LEU A 21 -17.15 0.13 3.20
N SER A 22 -17.31 0.91 4.26
CA SER A 22 -17.50 2.37 4.17
C SER A 22 -16.31 3.06 3.52
N ARG A 23 -15.08 2.66 3.87
CA ARG A 23 -13.86 3.26 3.32
C ARG A 23 -13.67 2.87 1.86
N ILE A 24 -13.94 1.61 1.53
CA ILE A 24 -13.88 1.11 0.16
C ILE A 24 -14.85 1.86 -0.72
N ARG A 25 -16.09 2.08 -0.26
CA ARG A 25 -17.09 2.86 -0.99
C ARG A 25 -16.61 4.29 -1.29
N VAL A 26 -15.97 4.95 -0.32
CA VAL A 26 -15.42 6.30 -0.52
C VAL A 26 -14.32 6.29 -1.60
N ILE A 27 -13.43 5.29 -1.57
CA ILE A 27 -12.37 5.15 -2.58
C ILE A 27 -12.96 4.87 -3.97
N MET A 28 -13.93 3.96 -4.08
CA MET A 28 -14.59 3.70 -5.36
C MET A 28 -15.27 4.95 -5.95
N LYS A 29 -15.84 5.81 -5.10
CA LYS A 29 -16.46 7.08 -5.51
C LYS A 29 -15.47 8.24 -5.73
N SER A 30 -14.17 8.06 -5.48
CA SER A 30 -13.19 9.10 -5.81
C SER A 30 -12.99 9.23 -7.32
N SER A 31 -13.34 8.19 -8.08
CA SER A 31 -13.36 8.24 -9.53
C SER A 31 -14.62 8.99 -10.01
N PRO A 32 -14.47 10.06 -10.83
CA PRO A 32 -15.60 10.89 -11.26
C PRO A 32 -16.65 10.14 -12.09
N GLU A 33 -16.27 8.99 -12.67
CA GLU A 33 -17.15 8.14 -13.48
C GLU A 33 -18.09 7.25 -12.64
N VAL A 34 -17.87 7.15 -11.32
CA VAL A 34 -18.62 6.24 -10.45
C VAL A 34 -19.72 6.99 -9.70
N SER A 35 -20.94 6.95 -10.26
CA SER A 35 -22.12 7.62 -9.67
C SER A 35 -22.77 6.83 -8.55
N SER A 36 -22.94 5.51 -8.73
CA SER A 36 -23.58 4.60 -7.78
C SER A 36 -22.86 3.25 -7.74
N ILE A 37 -22.96 2.56 -6.59
CA ILE A 37 -22.25 1.30 -6.34
C ILE A 37 -23.25 0.30 -5.74
N ASN A 38 -23.38 -0.86 -6.38
CA ASN A 38 -24.19 -1.97 -5.86
C ASN A 38 -23.52 -2.62 -4.63
N GLN A 39 -24.31 -3.13 -3.69
CA GLN A 39 -23.81 -3.78 -2.48
C GLN A 39 -22.96 -5.02 -2.79
N GLU A 40 -23.37 -5.84 -3.77
CA GLU A 40 -22.61 -7.02 -4.19
C GLU A 40 -21.24 -6.64 -4.79
N ALA A 41 -21.21 -5.61 -5.63
CA ALA A 41 -19.96 -5.09 -6.21
C ALA A 41 -19.03 -4.56 -5.10
N LEU A 42 -19.58 -3.87 -4.10
CA LEU A 42 -18.81 -3.37 -2.97
C LEU A 42 -18.17 -4.50 -2.14
N VAL A 43 -18.91 -5.56 -1.87
CA VAL A 43 -18.39 -6.74 -1.14
C VAL A 43 -17.36 -7.49 -1.97
N LEU A 44 -17.59 -7.64 -3.29
CA LEU A 44 -16.64 -8.28 -4.20
C LEU A 44 -15.33 -7.50 -4.28
N THR A 45 -15.38 -6.18 -4.43
CA THR A 45 -14.19 -5.30 -4.42
C THR A 45 -13.43 -5.46 -3.11
N ALA A 46 -14.13 -5.44 -1.97
CA ALA A 46 -13.50 -5.65 -0.67
C ALA A 46 -12.76 -6.99 -0.59
N LYS A 47 -13.37 -8.06 -1.07
CA LYS A 47 -12.73 -9.38 -1.07
C LYS A 47 -11.55 -9.47 -2.03
N ALA A 48 -11.68 -8.88 -3.21
CA ALA A 48 -10.59 -8.80 -4.18
C ALA A 48 -9.40 -8.01 -3.61
N THR A 49 -9.64 -6.91 -2.91
CA THR A 49 -8.57 -6.12 -2.26
C THR A 49 -7.85 -6.92 -1.16
N GLU A 50 -8.55 -7.71 -0.35
CA GLU A 50 -7.91 -8.59 0.63
C GLU A 50 -6.98 -9.60 -0.02
N LEU A 51 -7.48 -10.30 -1.04
CA LEU A 51 -6.71 -11.30 -1.77
C LEU A 51 -5.53 -10.65 -2.48
N PHE A 52 -5.71 -9.46 -3.04
CA PHE A 52 -4.65 -8.69 -3.68
C PHE A 52 -3.51 -8.36 -2.70
N VAL A 53 -3.83 -7.80 -1.52
CA VAL A 53 -2.81 -7.46 -0.51
C VAL A 53 -2.08 -8.71 -0.03
N GLN A 54 -2.80 -9.80 0.25
CA GLN A 54 -2.20 -11.07 0.65
C GLN A 54 -1.28 -11.64 -0.43
N TYR A 55 -1.71 -11.58 -1.69
CA TYR A 55 -0.94 -12.07 -2.82
C TYR A 55 0.32 -11.25 -3.04
N LEU A 56 0.21 -9.91 -3.06
CA LEU A 56 1.34 -8.99 -3.18
C LEU A 56 2.38 -9.26 -2.09
N ALA A 57 1.97 -9.25 -0.82
CA ALA A 57 2.87 -9.49 0.30
C ALA A 57 3.56 -10.87 0.22
N THR A 58 2.81 -11.91 -0.12
CA THR A 58 3.35 -13.28 -0.23
C THR A 58 4.32 -13.40 -1.42
N TYR A 59 3.98 -12.78 -2.55
CA TYR A 59 4.81 -12.81 -3.74
C TYR A 59 6.12 -12.07 -3.50
N SER A 60 6.06 -10.84 -2.98
CA SER A 60 7.24 -10.04 -2.65
C SER A 60 8.12 -10.70 -1.60
N TYR A 61 7.53 -11.33 -0.59
CA TYR A 61 8.29 -12.07 0.42
C TYR A 61 9.04 -13.26 -0.19
N ARG A 62 8.43 -13.95 -1.16
CA ARG A 62 8.96 -15.20 -1.74
C ARG A 62 10.01 -14.99 -2.82
N HIS A 63 9.91 -13.90 -3.57
CA HIS A 63 10.78 -13.59 -4.71
C HIS A 63 11.79 -12.47 -4.41
N GLY A 64 11.53 -11.64 -3.40
CA GLY A 64 12.51 -10.69 -2.87
C GLY A 64 13.46 -11.32 -1.84
N SER A 65 14.17 -10.46 -1.11
CA SER A 65 15.11 -10.86 -0.05
C SER A 65 14.43 -11.29 1.26
N GLY A 66 13.09 -11.27 1.29
CA GLY A 66 12.29 -11.48 2.49
C GLY A 66 12.44 -12.87 3.12
N LYS A 67 12.61 -13.93 2.31
CA LYS A 67 12.87 -15.28 2.84
C LYS A 67 14.16 -15.39 3.63
N GLU A 68 15.23 -14.75 3.16
CA GLU A 68 16.55 -14.79 3.80
C GLU A 68 16.56 -13.94 5.07
N LYS A 69 15.97 -12.74 4.99
CA LYS A 69 15.91 -11.78 6.09
C LYS A 69 14.77 -12.06 7.09
N LYS A 70 13.89 -13.02 6.78
CA LYS A 70 12.63 -13.32 7.50
C LYS A 70 11.76 -12.08 7.77
N ALA A 71 11.85 -11.09 6.90
CA ALA A 71 11.18 -9.81 7.04
C ALA A 71 10.82 -9.28 5.65
N LEU A 72 9.61 -8.75 5.48
CA LEU A 72 9.20 -8.09 4.24
C LEU A 72 9.53 -6.60 4.33
N THR A 73 10.43 -6.11 3.46
CA THR A 73 10.82 -4.70 3.43
C THR A 73 10.13 -3.95 2.29
N TYR A 74 10.13 -2.62 2.37
CA TYR A 74 9.58 -1.78 1.30
C TYR A 74 10.30 -2.01 -0.03
N SER A 75 11.63 -2.18 -0.01
CA SER A 75 12.41 -2.47 -1.21
C SER A 75 11.98 -3.77 -1.89
N ASP A 76 11.58 -4.80 -1.12
CA ASP A 76 11.07 -6.05 -1.72
C ASP A 76 9.74 -5.82 -2.46
N LEU A 77 8.86 -4.96 -1.92
CA LEU A 77 7.59 -4.58 -2.54
C LEU A 77 7.81 -3.72 -3.80
N ALA A 78 8.71 -2.74 -3.73
CA ALA A 78 9.07 -1.87 -4.84
C ALA A 78 9.67 -2.67 -6.01
N ASN A 79 10.64 -3.54 -5.73
CA ASN A 79 11.23 -4.40 -6.76
C ASN A 79 10.19 -5.34 -7.38
N THR A 80 9.28 -5.88 -6.57
CA THR A 80 8.18 -6.71 -7.08
C THR A 80 7.27 -5.95 -8.05
N ALA A 81 6.98 -4.68 -7.76
CA ALA A 81 6.16 -3.83 -8.63
C ALA A 81 6.85 -3.56 -9.97
N GLU A 82 8.18 -3.41 -9.98
CA GLU A 82 8.96 -3.12 -11.18
C GLU A 82 9.26 -4.36 -12.04
N GLU A 83 9.59 -5.49 -11.41
CA GLU A 83 10.06 -6.70 -12.09
C GLU A 83 8.94 -7.61 -12.59
N SER A 84 7.74 -7.53 -11.99
CA SER A 84 6.63 -8.39 -12.32
C SER A 84 5.61 -7.69 -13.21
N GLU A 85 5.38 -8.22 -14.41
CA GLU A 85 4.33 -7.74 -15.33
C GLU A 85 2.94 -7.68 -14.67
N THR A 86 2.66 -8.59 -13.73
CA THR A 86 1.39 -8.64 -13.00
C THR A 86 1.20 -7.44 -12.06
N PHE A 87 2.29 -6.86 -11.56
CA PHE A 87 2.28 -5.74 -10.61
C PHE A 87 2.73 -4.42 -11.24
N GLN A 88 3.00 -4.38 -12.54
CA GLN A 88 3.51 -3.20 -13.23
C GLN A 88 2.58 -1.98 -13.13
N PHE A 89 1.26 -2.20 -12.94
CA PHE A 89 0.31 -1.11 -12.67
C PHE A 89 0.60 -0.35 -11.35
N LEU A 90 1.37 -0.94 -10.44
CA LEU A 90 1.86 -0.29 -9.22
C LEU A 90 3.12 0.54 -9.47
N ALA A 91 3.93 0.20 -10.48
CA ALA A 91 5.20 0.86 -10.76
C ALA A 91 5.05 2.23 -11.44
N ASP A 92 3.86 2.56 -11.96
CA ASP A 92 3.61 3.90 -12.47
C ASP A 92 3.72 4.92 -11.33
N SER A 93 4.58 5.91 -11.54
CA SER A 93 5.07 6.95 -10.63
C SER A 93 4.02 7.72 -9.80
N SER A 94 2.73 7.51 -10.06
CA SER A 94 1.62 8.07 -9.27
C SER A 94 1.20 7.21 -8.08
N MET A 95 1.47 5.90 -8.09
CA MET A 95 0.93 4.96 -7.08
C MET A 95 1.91 4.61 -5.96
N MET A 96 3.22 4.62 -6.25
CA MET A 96 4.28 4.47 -5.24
C MET A 96 4.84 5.84 -4.90
N PRO A 97 4.45 6.48 -3.78
CA PRO A 97 5.06 7.73 -3.38
C PRO A 97 6.55 7.48 -3.14
N SER A 98 7.39 8.09 -3.98
CA SER A 98 8.81 8.28 -3.75
C SER A 98 9.03 9.27 -2.60
N PHE A 99 8.54 8.97 -1.40
CA PHE A 99 8.76 9.81 -0.22
C PHE A 99 10.26 9.92 0.15
N LEU A 100 11.14 9.16 -0.50
CA LEU A 100 12.59 9.22 -0.32
C LEU A 100 13.36 9.53 -1.62
N ALA A 101 12.78 10.31 -2.53
CA ALA A 101 13.57 10.99 -3.57
C ALA A 101 14.09 12.37 -3.12
N ASP A 102 14.04 12.69 -1.82
CA ASP A 102 14.76 13.84 -1.28
C ASP A 102 16.20 13.43 -0.93
N THR A 103 17.02 13.33 -1.98
CA THR A 103 18.50 13.30 -1.90
C THR A 103 19.07 14.58 -1.26
N SER A 104 18.22 15.53 -0.85
CA SER A 104 18.59 16.78 -0.18
C SER A 104 18.86 16.63 1.32
N ILE A 105 18.42 15.54 1.97
CA ILE A 105 18.55 15.36 3.44
C ILE A 105 19.91 14.74 3.84
N SER A 106 20.69 14.15 2.93
CA SER A 106 22.03 13.63 3.26
C SER A 106 23.06 14.74 3.51
N HIS A 107 22.85 15.94 2.98
CA HIS A 107 23.77 17.07 3.13
C HIS A 107 23.55 17.90 4.40
N ILE A 108 22.43 17.73 5.10
CA ILE A 108 22.11 18.52 6.30
C ILE A 108 22.60 17.82 7.59
N CYS A 109 22.74 16.50 7.58
CA CYS A 109 23.17 15.74 8.77
C CYS A 109 24.70 15.62 8.93
N THR A 110 25.50 16.03 7.95
CA THR A 110 26.97 16.01 8.05
C THR A 110 27.48 17.28 8.73
N GLY A 111 26.96 17.54 9.92
CA GLY A 111 27.40 18.61 10.81
C GLY A 111 28.08 18.04 12.06
N LYS A 112 29.41 17.89 12.00
CA LYS A 112 30.42 18.29 13.01
C LYS A 112 31.60 17.31 13.19
N ASN A 113 32.78 17.91 13.05
CA ASN A 113 34.01 17.76 13.87
C ASN A 113 35.01 16.65 13.54
N GLN A 114 36.15 17.04 12.95
CA GLN A 114 37.55 16.87 13.42
C GLN A 114 38.50 17.24 12.23
N ARG A 115 39.65 17.93 12.31
CA ARG A 115 40.55 18.38 13.37
C ARG A 115 41.28 19.64 12.89
N GLU A 116 41.49 20.56 13.83
CA GLU A 116 42.67 21.40 14.00
C GLU A 116 43.96 20.79 13.41
N SER A 117 44.63 21.54 12.52
CA SER A 117 46.04 21.39 12.15
C SER A 117 46.47 22.62 11.36
N ASP A 118 46.81 23.71 12.05
CA ASP A 118 47.91 24.56 11.58
C ASP A 118 49.20 23.82 11.95
N PRO A 119 50.13 23.61 11.00
CA PRO A 119 51.26 24.53 10.97
C PRO A 119 51.85 24.79 9.56
N ASP A 120 52.44 25.98 9.47
CA ASP A 120 53.64 26.35 8.69
C ASP A 120 53.61 26.54 7.16
N SER A 121 53.88 27.80 6.80
CA SER A 121 54.88 28.23 5.80
C SER A 121 54.66 27.92 4.31
N ALA A 122 54.39 28.96 3.53
CA ALA A 122 55.19 29.33 2.36
C ALA A 122 54.68 30.64 1.71
N LEU A 123 55.53 31.67 1.83
CA LEU A 123 55.61 32.94 1.09
C LEU A 123 54.65 34.08 1.47
#